data_AF-A0A0C3ELJ4-F1
#
_entry.id   AF-A0A0C3ELJ4-F1
#
_cell.length_a   1.000
_cell.length_b   1.000
_cell.length_c   1.000
_cell.angle_alpha   90.00
_cell.angle_beta   90.00
_cell.angle_gamma   90.00
#
_symmetry.space_group_name_H-M   'P 1'
#
loop_
_entity.id
_entity.type
_entity.pdbx_description
1 polymer ?
#
loop_
_entity_poly.entity_id
_entity_poly.type
_entity_poly.pdbx_seq_one_letter_code
_entity_poly.pdbx_strand_id
1 'polypeptide(L)'
;MPGKEWTTPEQKEFLRKELVPYRDHLNAQQLSRYWTDLYQRWAQLWPERATTFPTLQPDDSLTPEQMATLATAITKRHKQWLRWHAGAGKNRSANKKIMDVVDDLIKVNTCIKQPLEIYSKMYYTSRVKPEIPLDSMDTNISMLCQQTERKFKTEPKEIQDEVMCIHKEQITSKNSIAVAKDDEAHLDIDVEVRQSNIQQCAPALQQILDHLSWKTGWSFSVLMGGPDPIEPEGQCVVVSLHTGNNSHGKKFGESYSAFDSTIVQAYAKFLDSKYRKSPL
;
A
#
# COMPACT_ATOMS: atom_id res chain seq x y z
N MET A 1 19.00 1.00 -17.49
CA MET A 1 19.64 2.29 -17.83
C MET A 1 18.79 3.40 -17.21
N PRO A 2 19.37 4.39 -16.52
CA PRO A 2 18.61 5.54 -16.04
C PRO A 2 17.96 6.22 -17.25
N GLY A 3 16.65 6.47 -17.18
CA GLY A 3 15.93 7.16 -18.25
C GLY A 3 16.55 8.53 -18.49
N LYS A 4 16.64 8.96 -19.76
CA LYS A 4 17.18 10.28 -20.12
C LYS A 4 16.43 11.37 -19.36
N GLU A 5 17.13 12.09 -18.47
CA GLU A 5 16.54 13.22 -17.74
C GLU A 5 16.12 14.29 -18.77
N TRP A 6 14.89 14.81 -18.64
CA TRP A 6 14.36 15.79 -19.59
C TRP A 6 14.86 17.22 -19.33
N THR A 7 15.49 17.45 -18.18
CA THR A 7 16.03 18.74 -17.72
C THR A 7 17.55 18.77 -17.82
N THR A 8 18.10 19.94 -18.12
CA THR A 8 19.53 20.22 -17.90
C THR A 8 19.84 20.41 -16.40
N PRO A 9 21.10 20.35 -15.96
CA PRO A 9 21.48 20.62 -14.57
C PRO A 9 21.01 21.99 -14.05
N GLU A 10 21.08 23.03 -14.89
CA GLU A 10 20.68 24.40 -14.55
C GLU A 10 19.17 24.51 -14.38
N GLN A 11 18.42 23.90 -15.30
CA GLN A 11 16.95 23.80 -15.22
C GLN A 11 16.51 23.08 -13.95
N LYS A 12 17.21 21.99 -13.59
CA LYS A 12 16.93 21.21 -12.38
C LYS A 12 17.20 22.02 -11.12
N GLU A 13 18.26 22.82 -11.11
CA GLU A 13 18.59 23.69 -9.99
C GLU A 13 17.59 24.82 -9.82
N PHE A 14 17.15 25.44 -10.91
CA PHE A 14 16.04 26.40 -10.89
C PHE A 14 14.77 25.78 -10.29
N LEU A 15 14.37 24.61 -10.79
CA LEU A 15 13.19 23.90 -10.27
C LEU A 15 13.30 23.56 -8.78
N ARG A 16 14.50 23.22 -8.29
CA ARG A 16 14.73 22.98 -6.86
C ARG A 16 14.56 24.23 -6.02
N LYS A 17 15.06 25.39 -6.48
CA LYS A 17 14.90 26.67 -5.78
C LYS A 17 13.42 27.08 -5.69
N GLU A 18 12.66 26.79 -6.73
CA GLU A 18 11.22 27.07 -6.80
C GLU A 18 10.37 26.14 -5.92
N LEU A 19 10.93 25.05 -5.37
CA LEU A 19 10.21 24.20 -4.41
C LEU A 19 9.82 24.93 -3.12
N VAL A 20 10.63 25.91 -2.68
CA VAL A 20 10.34 26.65 -1.44
C VAL A 20 9.15 27.60 -1.65
N PRO A 21 9.17 28.54 -2.63
CA PRO A 21 8.00 29.37 -2.92
C PRO A 21 6.74 28.56 -3.25
N TYR A 22 6.88 27.43 -3.94
CA TYR A 22 5.76 26.54 -4.23
C TYR A 22 5.02 26.09 -2.96
N ARG A 23 5.76 25.72 -1.91
CA ARG A 23 5.18 25.28 -0.62
C ARG A 23 4.43 26.42 0.07
N ASP A 24 4.98 27.62 0.04
CA ASP A 24 4.35 28.80 0.64
C ASP A 24 3.01 29.13 -0.05
N HIS A 25 2.99 29.08 -1.39
CA HIS A 25 1.77 29.32 -2.18
C HIS A 25 0.75 28.18 -2.08
N LEU A 26 1.21 26.93 -1.90
CA LEU A 26 0.34 25.78 -1.65
C LEU A 26 -0.44 25.97 -0.35
N ASN A 27 0.22 26.40 0.72
CA ASN A 27 -0.41 26.67 2.01
C ASN A 27 -1.38 27.86 1.94
N ALA A 28 -1.05 28.89 1.15
CA ALA A 28 -1.90 30.06 0.95
C ALA A 28 -3.06 29.85 -0.04
N GLN A 29 -3.19 28.67 -0.67
CA GLN A 29 -4.15 28.38 -1.75
C GLN A 29 -4.02 29.29 -2.98
N GLN A 30 -2.86 29.91 -3.22
CA GLN A 30 -2.61 30.86 -4.31
C GLN A 30 -1.85 30.26 -5.50
N LEU A 31 -2.10 28.97 -5.78
CA LEU A 31 -1.34 28.21 -6.78
C LEU A 31 -1.47 28.78 -8.21
N SER A 32 -2.64 29.29 -8.60
CA SER A 32 -2.86 29.75 -9.98
C SER A 32 -1.96 30.92 -10.35
N ARG A 33 -1.72 31.87 -9.43
CA ARG A 33 -0.82 33.01 -9.67
C ARG A 33 0.63 32.54 -9.73
N TYR A 34 1.03 31.72 -8.76
CA TYR A 34 2.36 31.13 -8.70
C TYR A 34 2.74 30.42 -10.02
N TRP A 35 1.84 29.60 -10.57
CA TRP A 35 2.12 28.89 -11.82
C TRP A 35 2.34 29.85 -12.99
N THR A 36 1.51 30.89 -13.14
CA THR A 36 1.69 31.90 -14.18
C THR A 36 3.07 32.57 -14.08
N ASP A 37 3.45 33.02 -12.89
CA ASP A 37 4.73 33.70 -12.66
C ASP A 37 5.93 32.77 -12.88
N LEU A 38 5.80 31.50 -12.45
CA LEU A 38 6.81 30.48 -12.65
C LEU A 38 7.01 30.16 -14.14
N TYR A 39 5.92 29.99 -14.90
CA TYR A 39 5.99 29.75 -16.35
C TYR A 39 6.58 30.96 -17.09
N GLN A 40 6.23 32.18 -16.68
CA GLN A 40 6.82 33.38 -17.25
C GLN A 40 8.34 33.44 -17.03
N ARG A 41 8.80 33.24 -15.80
CA ARG A 41 10.24 33.22 -15.47
C ARG A 41 10.98 32.10 -16.19
N TRP A 42 10.37 30.92 -16.32
CA TRP A 42 10.93 29.83 -17.11
C TRP A 42 11.07 30.19 -18.58
N ALA A 43 10.01 30.74 -19.19
CA ALA A 43 10.03 31.10 -20.61
C ALA A 43 11.07 32.19 -20.93
N GLN A 44 11.36 33.07 -19.97
CA GLN A 44 12.44 34.07 -20.09
C GLN A 44 13.83 33.42 -20.10
N LEU A 45 14.07 32.41 -19.26
CA LEU A 45 15.37 31.74 -19.15
C LEU A 45 15.57 30.66 -20.22
N TRP A 46 14.51 29.94 -20.57
CA TRP A 46 14.51 28.83 -21.51
C TRP A 46 13.32 28.95 -22.47
N PRO A 47 13.41 29.83 -23.47
CA PRO A 47 12.34 29.99 -24.45
C PRO A 47 12.15 28.68 -25.22
N GLU A 48 10.95 28.08 -25.11
CA GLU A 48 10.62 26.83 -25.79
C GLU A 48 10.78 26.94 -27.32
N ARG A 49 10.67 28.16 -27.88
CA ARG A 49 10.92 28.44 -29.29
C ARG A 49 12.35 28.04 -29.70
N ALA A 50 13.36 28.44 -28.93
CA ALA A 50 14.75 28.10 -29.23
C ALA A 50 15.02 26.59 -29.14
N THR A 51 14.29 25.90 -28.27
CA THR A 51 14.41 24.43 -28.11
C THR A 51 13.67 23.68 -29.23
N THR A 52 12.51 24.17 -29.64
CA THR A 52 11.64 23.52 -30.64
C THR A 52 12.14 23.79 -32.07
N PHE A 53 12.70 24.98 -32.31
CA PHE A 53 13.19 25.41 -33.62
C PHE A 53 14.60 26.01 -33.54
N PRO A 54 15.66 25.18 -33.39
CA PRO A 54 17.03 25.68 -33.22
C PRO A 54 17.59 26.46 -34.42
N THR A 55 17.01 26.29 -35.60
CA THR A 55 17.45 26.93 -36.86
C THR A 55 16.79 28.28 -37.14
N LEU A 56 15.71 28.62 -36.44
CA LEU A 56 14.99 29.88 -36.64
C LEU A 56 15.55 30.97 -35.72
N GLN A 57 15.68 32.19 -36.24
CA GLN A 57 16.05 33.33 -35.41
C GLN A 57 14.87 33.72 -34.50
N PRO A 58 15.12 34.39 -33.36
CA PRO A 58 14.08 34.81 -32.43
C PRO A 58 13.01 35.73 -33.05
N ASP A 59 13.40 36.53 -34.05
CA ASP A 59 12.54 37.55 -34.66
C ASP A 59 11.78 37.05 -35.92
N ASP A 60 12.07 35.83 -36.38
CA ASP A 60 11.39 35.29 -37.57
C ASP A 60 9.88 35.12 -37.29
N SER A 61 9.05 35.36 -38.31
CA SER A 61 7.61 35.08 -38.20
C SER A 61 7.37 33.57 -38.27
N LEU A 62 6.66 33.04 -37.27
CA LEU A 62 6.29 31.63 -37.25
C LEU A 62 5.11 31.35 -38.18
N THR A 63 5.17 30.26 -38.93
CA THR A 63 4.01 29.77 -39.67
C THR A 63 2.93 29.26 -38.70
N PRO A 64 1.64 29.17 -39.10
CA PRO A 64 0.58 28.64 -38.25
C PRO A 64 0.88 27.24 -37.70
N GLU A 65 1.52 26.38 -38.51
CA GLU A 65 1.92 25.03 -38.10
C GLU A 65 3.03 25.05 -37.03
N GLN A 66 3.99 25.97 -37.17
CA GLN A 66 5.05 26.17 -36.18
C GLN A 66 4.49 26.72 -34.86
N MET A 67 3.53 27.65 -34.91
CA MET A 67 2.82 28.14 -33.72
C MET A 67 2.09 27.02 -32.99
N ALA A 68 1.36 26.15 -33.71
CA ALA A 68 0.66 25.02 -33.12
C ALA A 68 1.63 24.02 -32.46
N THR A 69 2.77 23.77 -33.11
CA THR A 69 3.84 22.92 -32.57
C THR A 69 4.43 23.52 -31.30
N LEU A 70 4.70 24.83 -31.28
CA LEU A 70 5.20 25.54 -30.11
C LEU A 70 4.19 25.49 -28.94
N ALA A 71 2.91 25.73 -29.20
CA ALA A 71 1.85 25.65 -28.19
C ALA A 71 1.76 24.23 -27.58
N THR A 72 1.93 23.20 -28.40
CA THR A 72 1.98 21.81 -27.96
C THR A 72 3.21 21.53 -27.09
N ALA A 73 4.37 22.05 -27.46
CA ALA A 73 5.61 21.94 -26.68
C ALA A 73 5.47 22.61 -25.30
N ILE A 74 4.93 23.83 -25.24
CA ILE A 74 4.65 24.56 -24.00
C ILE A 74 3.68 23.76 -23.11
N THR A 75 2.57 23.28 -23.67
CA THR A 75 1.59 22.48 -22.92
C THR A 75 2.21 21.19 -22.37
N LYS A 76 3.06 20.53 -23.16
CA LYS A 76 3.82 19.35 -22.73
C LYS A 76 4.76 19.68 -21.58
N ARG A 77 5.45 20.83 -21.63
CA ARG A 77 6.33 21.30 -20.56
C ARG A 77 5.57 21.55 -19.27
N HIS A 78 4.44 22.27 -19.33
CA HIS A 78 3.58 22.51 -18.17
C HIS A 78 3.15 21.19 -17.50
N LYS A 79 2.76 20.19 -18.30
CA LYS A 79 2.42 18.86 -17.77
C LYS A 79 3.62 18.16 -17.12
N GLN A 80 4.82 18.27 -17.70
CA GLN A 80 6.04 17.71 -17.11
C GLN A 80 6.36 18.35 -15.77
N TRP A 81 6.17 19.66 -15.65
CA TRP A 81 6.35 20.43 -14.43
C TRP A 81 5.39 20.01 -13.33
N LEU A 82 4.09 19.98 -13.64
CA LEU A 82 3.07 19.50 -12.70
C LEU A 82 3.40 18.08 -12.22
N ARG A 83 3.83 17.19 -13.12
CA ARG A 83 4.27 15.83 -12.77
C ARG A 83 5.52 15.81 -11.90
N TRP A 84 6.47 16.71 -12.15
CA TRP A 84 7.71 16.81 -11.36
C TRP A 84 7.41 17.29 -9.94
N HIS A 85 6.61 18.35 -9.77
CA HIS A 85 6.17 18.84 -8.46
C HIS A 85 5.28 17.83 -7.72
N ALA A 86 4.42 17.10 -8.43
CA ALA A 86 3.58 16.05 -7.84
C ALA A 86 4.36 14.75 -7.53
N GLY A 87 5.69 14.71 -7.69
CA GLY A 87 6.50 13.51 -7.42
C GLY A 87 6.20 12.32 -8.34
N ALA A 88 5.49 12.54 -9.45
CA ALA A 88 4.86 11.50 -10.26
C ALA A 88 5.84 10.57 -10.98
N GLY A 89 7.12 10.93 -11.05
CA GLY A 89 8.18 10.09 -11.65
C GLY A 89 8.63 8.92 -10.76
N LYS A 90 8.47 9.01 -9.44
CA LYS A 90 8.91 7.96 -8.50
C LYS A 90 7.77 7.05 -8.00
N ASN A 91 6.53 7.52 -8.05
CA ASN A 91 5.43 6.86 -7.34
C ASN A 91 4.62 5.87 -8.21
N ARG A 92 4.62 5.99 -9.54
CA ARG A 92 3.73 5.17 -10.39
C ARG A 92 4.09 3.68 -10.41
N SER A 93 5.37 3.32 -10.52
CA SER A 93 5.78 1.91 -10.44
C SER A 93 5.72 1.35 -9.01
N ALA A 94 5.83 2.22 -8.01
CA ALA A 94 5.66 1.85 -6.61
C ALA A 94 4.21 1.47 -6.31
N ASN A 95 3.22 2.19 -6.86
CA ASN A 95 1.80 1.97 -6.54
C ASN A 95 1.30 0.54 -6.81
N LYS A 96 1.67 -0.11 -7.94
CA LYS A 96 1.24 -1.50 -8.20
C LYS A 96 1.84 -2.46 -7.18
N LYS A 97 3.17 -2.35 -6.95
CA LYS A 97 3.86 -3.18 -5.95
C LYS A 97 3.35 -2.92 -4.53
N ILE A 98 2.93 -1.69 -4.23
CA ILE A 98 2.35 -1.34 -2.93
C ILE A 98 1.00 -2.02 -2.76
N MET A 99 0.14 -2.06 -3.79
CA MET A 99 -1.12 -2.80 -3.69
C MET A 99 -0.88 -4.29 -3.47
N ASP A 100 0.11 -4.88 -4.17
CA ASP A 100 0.49 -6.28 -3.95
C ASP A 100 0.98 -6.51 -2.50
N VAL A 101 1.82 -5.62 -1.96
CA VAL A 101 2.31 -5.71 -0.58
C VAL A 101 1.19 -5.52 0.46
N VAL A 102 0.26 -4.59 0.21
CA VAL A 102 -0.89 -4.37 1.10
C VAL A 102 -1.81 -5.58 1.07
N ASP A 103 -2.06 -6.14 -0.11
CA ASP A 103 -2.82 -7.37 -0.28
C ASP A 103 -2.15 -8.54 0.45
N ASP A 104 -0.83 -8.67 0.36
CA ASP A 104 -0.05 -9.71 1.05
C ASP A 104 -0.05 -9.54 2.59
N LEU A 105 -0.23 -8.31 3.07
CA LEU A 105 -0.35 -8.01 4.51
C LEU A 105 -1.77 -8.26 5.04
N ILE A 106 -2.80 -7.96 4.24
CA ILE A 106 -4.21 -8.09 4.66
C ILE A 106 -4.71 -9.52 4.47
N LYS A 107 -4.34 -10.18 3.36
CA LYS A 107 -4.75 -11.56 3.12
C LYS A 107 -4.06 -12.44 4.15
N VAL A 108 -4.85 -13.22 4.88
CA VAL A 108 -4.32 -14.31 5.68
C VAL A 108 -3.54 -15.20 4.72
N ASN A 109 -2.20 -15.15 4.82
CA ASN A 109 -1.33 -15.99 4.03
C ASN A 109 -1.53 -17.44 4.51
N THR A 110 -2.51 -18.12 3.92
CA THR A 110 -2.60 -19.57 3.91
C THR A 110 -1.50 -20.08 2.99
N CYS A 111 -0.27 -20.01 3.50
CA CYS A 111 0.85 -20.72 2.91
C CYS A 111 0.43 -22.19 2.83
N ILE A 112 0.44 -22.75 1.63
CA ILE A 112 0.21 -24.18 1.45
C ILE A 112 1.37 -24.86 2.14
N LYS A 113 1.07 -25.60 3.20
CA LYS A 113 2.07 -26.29 3.98
C LYS A 113 2.62 -27.44 3.17
N GLN A 114 3.93 -27.63 3.21
CA GLN A 114 4.53 -28.82 2.61
C GLN A 114 4.04 -30.07 3.36
N PRO A 115 3.98 -31.26 2.71
CA PRO A 115 3.55 -32.49 3.36
C PRO A 115 4.29 -32.77 4.68
N LEU A 116 5.60 -32.53 4.74
CA LEU A 116 6.37 -32.66 5.98
C LEU A 116 5.93 -31.69 7.09
N GLU A 117 5.55 -30.46 6.75
CA GLU A 117 5.08 -29.48 7.74
C GLU A 117 3.70 -29.85 8.28
N ILE A 118 2.84 -30.42 7.43
CA ILE A 118 1.54 -30.99 7.83
C ILE A 118 1.77 -32.17 8.76
N TYR A 119 2.63 -33.12 8.37
CA TYR A 119 2.99 -34.27 9.19
C TYR A 119 3.57 -33.84 10.54
N SER A 120 4.55 -32.92 10.54
CA SER A 120 5.11 -32.38 11.79
C SER A 120 4.01 -31.74 12.63
N LYS A 121 3.15 -30.90 12.07
CA LYS A 121 2.08 -30.26 12.85
C LYS A 121 1.15 -31.29 13.52
N MET A 122 0.81 -32.37 12.83
CA MET A 122 -0.13 -33.38 13.34
C MET A 122 0.52 -34.38 14.31
N TYR A 123 1.76 -34.78 14.02
CA TYR A 123 2.39 -35.94 14.63
C TYR A 123 3.68 -35.63 15.39
N TYR A 124 4.06 -34.34 15.55
CA TYR A 124 5.31 -33.98 16.21
C TYR A 124 5.40 -34.53 17.64
N THR A 125 4.38 -34.30 18.46
CA THR A 125 4.42 -34.69 19.88
C THR A 125 4.43 -36.19 20.10
N SER A 126 3.74 -36.96 19.24
CA SER A 126 3.57 -38.40 19.39
C SER A 126 4.62 -39.24 18.66
N ARG A 127 5.17 -38.74 17.53
CA ARG A 127 6.06 -39.52 16.66
C ARG A 127 7.48 -38.97 16.56
N VAL A 128 7.63 -37.65 16.52
CA VAL A 128 8.93 -36.99 16.29
C VAL A 128 9.65 -36.68 17.60
N LYS A 129 8.94 -36.08 18.57
CA LYS A 129 9.46 -35.64 19.86
C LYS A 129 10.07 -36.76 20.72
N PRO A 130 9.48 -37.98 20.81
CA PRO A 130 10.01 -39.02 21.69
C PRO A 130 11.42 -39.52 21.35
N GLU A 131 11.88 -39.32 20.11
CA GLU A 131 13.20 -39.77 19.65
C GLU A 131 14.27 -38.68 19.73
N ILE A 132 13.89 -37.46 20.08
CA ILE A 132 14.84 -36.38 20.31
C ILE A 132 15.33 -36.53 21.75
N PRO A 133 16.64 -36.76 21.98
CA PRO A 133 17.18 -36.83 23.33
C PRO A 133 16.89 -35.51 24.06
N LEU A 134 16.22 -35.59 25.21
CA LEU A 134 15.81 -34.41 26.01
C LEU A 134 17.00 -33.52 26.42
N ASP A 135 18.21 -34.08 26.46
CA ASP A 135 19.43 -33.38 26.87
C ASP A 135 20.20 -32.72 25.70
N SER A 136 19.72 -32.86 24.46
CA SER A 136 20.34 -32.25 23.28
C SER A 136 19.87 -30.80 23.10
N MET A 137 20.39 -29.89 23.92
CA MET A 137 20.14 -28.44 23.80
C MET A 137 20.56 -27.86 22.44
N ASP A 138 21.45 -28.54 21.70
CA ASP A 138 21.94 -28.12 20.38
C ASP A 138 21.39 -28.97 19.22
N THR A 139 20.12 -29.36 19.28
CA THR A 139 19.51 -30.09 18.16
C THR A 139 19.37 -29.15 16.96
N ASN A 140 20.33 -29.23 16.04
CA ASN A 140 20.35 -28.45 14.80
C ASN A 140 19.04 -28.67 14.03
N ILE A 141 18.38 -27.58 13.61
CA ILE A 141 17.13 -27.59 12.84
C ILE A 141 17.23 -28.54 11.63
N SER A 142 18.38 -28.62 10.99
CA SER A 142 18.60 -29.53 9.86
C SER A 142 18.46 -31.02 10.25
N MET A 143 18.97 -31.39 11.43
CA MET A 143 18.80 -32.76 11.94
C MET A 143 17.34 -33.06 12.25
N LEU A 144 16.61 -32.09 12.82
CA LEU A 144 15.19 -32.24 13.11
C LEU A 144 14.35 -32.42 11.83
N CYS A 145 14.63 -31.62 10.80
CA CYS A 145 13.99 -31.77 9.49
C CYS A 145 14.27 -33.14 8.87
N GLN A 146 15.53 -33.60 8.91
CA GLN A 146 15.89 -34.93 8.40
C GLN A 146 15.22 -36.06 9.18
N GLN A 147 15.14 -35.96 10.51
CA GLN A 147 14.45 -36.96 11.33
C GLN A 147 12.96 -37.01 11.02
N THR A 148 12.33 -35.83 10.92
CA THR A 148 10.91 -35.72 10.52
C THR A 148 10.68 -36.33 9.15
N GLU A 149 11.58 -36.10 8.19
CA GLU A 149 11.49 -36.69 6.85
C GLU A 149 11.62 -38.22 6.87
N ARG A 150 12.61 -38.75 7.60
CA ARG A 150 12.80 -40.19 7.76
C ARG A 150 11.58 -40.83 8.38
N LYS A 151 11.04 -40.22 9.43
CA LYS A 151 9.83 -40.67 10.11
C LYS A 151 8.66 -40.73 9.16
N PHE A 152 8.38 -39.63 8.47
CA PHE A 152 7.30 -39.56 7.50
C PHE A 152 7.39 -40.65 6.42
N LYS A 153 8.60 -40.92 5.89
CA LYS A 153 8.80 -41.99 4.89
C LYS A 153 8.58 -43.41 5.44
N THR A 154 8.81 -43.62 6.73
CA THR A 154 8.61 -44.92 7.40
C THR A 154 7.21 -45.12 7.95
N GLU A 155 6.37 -44.08 7.99
CA GLU A 155 4.99 -44.19 8.48
C GLU A 155 4.15 -45.11 7.60
N PRO A 156 3.09 -45.73 8.15
CA PRO A 156 2.11 -46.48 7.38
C PRO A 156 1.53 -45.65 6.23
N LYS A 157 1.16 -46.33 5.15
CA LYS A 157 0.66 -45.68 3.95
C LYS A 157 -0.60 -44.86 4.22
N GLU A 158 -1.42 -45.26 5.18
CA GLU A 158 -2.61 -44.54 5.61
C GLU A 158 -2.29 -43.13 6.12
N ILE A 159 -1.22 -42.97 6.90
CA ILE A 159 -0.79 -41.67 7.44
C ILE A 159 -0.18 -40.80 6.34
N GLN A 160 0.61 -41.40 5.44
CA GLN A 160 1.17 -40.68 4.30
C GLN A 160 0.06 -40.17 3.38
N ASP A 161 -0.94 -41.02 3.08
CA ASP A 161 -2.08 -40.67 2.23
C ASP A 161 -2.96 -39.60 2.89
N GLU A 162 -3.18 -39.66 4.21
CA GLU A 162 -3.89 -38.62 4.97
C GLU A 162 -3.20 -37.25 4.86
N VAL A 163 -1.89 -37.20 5.12
CA VAL A 163 -1.08 -35.97 5.01
C VAL A 163 -1.14 -35.40 3.59
N MET A 164 -1.02 -36.28 2.59
CA MET A 164 -1.12 -35.88 1.18
C MET A 164 -2.53 -35.44 0.78
N CYS A 165 -3.57 -35.99 1.40
CA CYS A 165 -4.96 -35.57 1.21
C CYS A 165 -5.14 -34.13 1.70
N ILE A 166 -4.72 -33.84 2.93
CA ILE A 166 -4.77 -32.48 3.52
C ILE A 166 -3.99 -31.49 2.65
N HIS A 167 -2.82 -31.87 2.14
CA HIS A 167 -2.03 -31.04 1.24
C HIS A 167 -2.78 -30.73 -0.07
N LYS A 168 -3.40 -31.75 -0.68
CA LYS A 168 -4.22 -31.59 -1.90
C LYS A 168 -5.45 -30.72 -1.65
N GLU A 169 -6.10 -30.87 -0.50
CA GLU A 169 -7.22 -30.02 -0.10
C GLU A 169 -6.77 -28.55 0.01
N GLN A 170 -5.63 -28.27 0.67
CA GLN A 170 -5.07 -26.91 0.73
C GLN A 170 -4.77 -26.32 -0.65
N ILE A 171 -4.21 -27.11 -1.58
CA ILE A 171 -3.98 -26.69 -2.97
C ILE A 171 -5.30 -26.39 -3.68
N THR A 172 -6.28 -27.29 -3.54
CA THR A 172 -7.58 -27.18 -4.22
C THR A 172 -8.35 -25.97 -3.73
N SER A 173 -8.38 -25.73 -2.41
CA SER A 173 -8.98 -24.53 -1.80
C SER A 173 -8.27 -23.25 -2.24
N LYS A 174 -6.94 -23.26 -2.44
CA LYS A 174 -6.24 -22.08 -2.94
C LYS A 174 -6.53 -21.81 -4.41
N ASN A 175 -6.61 -22.86 -5.23
CA ASN A 175 -6.88 -22.74 -6.66
C ASN A 175 -8.32 -22.28 -6.93
N SER A 176 -9.31 -22.74 -6.16
CA SER A 176 -10.69 -22.25 -6.29
C SER A 176 -10.80 -20.74 -5.98
N ILE A 177 -10.06 -20.25 -4.99
CA ILE A 177 -9.98 -18.82 -4.66
C ILE A 177 -9.27 -18.02 -5.77
N ALA A 178 -8.28 -18.60 -6.46
CA ALA A 178 -7.58 -17.94 -7.56
C ALA A 178 -8.44 -17.83 -8.83
N VAL A 179 -9.25 -18.84 -9.14
CA VAL A 179 -10.15 -18.84 -10.30
C VAL A 179 -11.28 -17.82 -10.13
N ALA A 180 -11.77 -17.60 -8.90
CA ALA A 180 -12.78 -16.58 -8.61
C ALA A 180 -12.29 -15.12 -8.73
N LYS A 181 -10.99 -14.87 -8.98
CA LYS A 181 -10.44 -13.51 -9.09
C LYS A 181 -10.47 -12.92 -10.51
N ASP A 182 -10.74 -13.74 -11.53
CA ASP A 182 -10.69 -13.28 -12.94
C ASP A 182 -12.06 -12.81 -13.46
N ASP A 183 -13.15 -13.08 -12.72
CA ASP A 183 -14.48 -12.56 -13.01
C ASP A 183 -14.74 -11.31 -12.18
N GLU A 184 -14.53 -10.15 -12.81
CA GLU A 184 -14.78 -8.80 -12.31
C GLU A 184 -16.30 -8.49 -12.22
N ALA A 185 -17.03 -9.37 -11.51
CA ALA A 185 -18.34 -9.07 -10.95
C ALA A 185 -18.14 -8.88 -9.45
N HIS A 186 -18.93 -8.01 -8.82
CA HIS A 186 -19.04 -7.91 -7.36
C HIS A 186 -19.46 -9.27 -6.78
N LEU A 187 -18.52 -10.19 -6.59
CA LEU A 187 -18.77 -11.46 -5.94
C LEU A 187 -19.13 -11.15 -4.49
N ASP A 188 -20.21 -11.74 -4.01
CA ASP A 188 -20.55 -11.81 -2.60
C ASP A 188 -19.36 -12.42 -1.86
N ILE A 189 -18.47 -11.54 -1.37
CA ILE A 189 -17.36 -11.95 -0.52
C ILE A 189 -17.99 -12.57 0.71
N ASP A 190 -17.69 -13.84 0.91
CA ASP A 190 -18.09 -14.62 2.06
C ASP A 190 -17.92 -13.84 3.37
N VAL A 191 -18.89 -13.95 4.26
CA VAL A 191 -19.00 -13.18 5.51
C VAL A 191 -17.77 -13.42 6.39
N GLU A 192 -17.28 -14.66 6.44
CA GLU A 192 -16.12 -15.04 7.24
C GLU A 192 -14.83 -14.44 6.66
N VAL A 193 -14.67 -14.49 5.33
CA VAL A 193 -13.55 -13.84 4.63
C VAL A 193 -13.55 -12.34 4.85
N ARG A 194 -14.73 -11.69 4.76
CA ARG A 194 -14.87 -10.25 4.99
C ARG A 194 -14.48 -9.89 6.42
N GLN A 195 -14.96 -10.65 7.40
CA GLN A 195 -14.64 -10.43 8.81
C GLN A 195 -13.15 -10.59 9.08
N SER A 196 -12.53 -11.65 8.52
CA SER A 196 -11.09 -11.87 8.62
C SER A 196 -10.30 -10.69 8.04
N ASN A 197 -10.68 -10.19 6.86
CA ASN A 197 -10.04 -9.03 6.25
C ASN A 197 -10.17 -7.76 7.11
N ILE A 198 -11.34 -7.52 7.72
CA ILE A 198 -11.56 -6.40 8.65
C ILE A 198 -10.64 -6.53 9.87
N GLN A 199 -10.53 -7.72 10.45
CA GLN A 199 -9.66 -7.99 11.60
C GLN A 199 -8.17 -7.81 11.28
N GLN A 200 -7.72 -8.19 10.08
CA GLN A 200 -6.33 -8.03 9.65
C GLN A 200 -6.00 -6.59 9.21
N CYS A 201 -7.00 -5.80 8.82
CA CYS A 201 -6.80 -4.43 8.34
C CYS A 201 -6.10 -3.54 9.38
N ALA A 202 -6.54 -3.61 10.64
CA ALA A 202 -5.97 -2.78 11.72
C ALA A 202 -4.49 -3.08 12.00
N PRO A 203 -4.08 -4.34 12.26
CA PRO A 203 -2.67 -4.68 12.42
C PRO A 203 -1.80 -4.35 11.20
N ALA A 204 -2.29 -4.63 9.98
CA ALA A 204 -1.55 -4.35 8.75
C ALA A 204 -1.31 -2.85 8.56
N LEU A 205 -2.35 -2.03 8.72
CA LEU A 205 -2.22 -0.57 8.65
C LEU A 205 -1.31 -0.03 9.76
N GLN A 206 -1.41 -0.55 10.99
CA GLN A 206 -0.55 -0.10 12.08
C GLN A 206 0.94 -0.29 11.75
N GLN A 207 1.33 -1.44 11.18
CA GLN A 207 2.71 -1.68 10.75
C GLN A 207 3.18 -0.68 9.67
N ILE A 208 2.31 -0.37 8.71
CA ILE A 208 2.61 0.61 7.66
C ILE A 208 2.78 1.99 8.28
N LEU A 209 1.86 2.42 9.15
CA LEU A 209 1.91 3.73 9.81
C LEU A 209 3.16 3.88 10.67
N ASP A 210 3.54 2.84 11.42
CA ASP A 210 4.75 2.81 12.24
C ASP A 210 6.02 2.94 11.38
N HIS A 211 6.07 2.22 10.25
CA HIS A 211 7.17 2.35 9.31
C HIS A 211 7.25 3.77 8.70
N LEU A 212 6.11 4.33 8.29
CA LEU A 212 6.04 5.68 7.75
C LEU A 212 6.47 6.72 8.80
N SER A 213 6.02 6.59 10.04
CA SER A 213 6.41 7.46 11.15
C SER A 213 7.91 7.41 11.38
N TRP A 214 8.50 6.21 11.43
CA TRP A 214 9.94 6.06 11.58
C TRP A 214 10.72 6.71 10.43
N LYS A 215 10.25 6.58 9.18
CA LYS A 215 10.93 7.13 8.01
C LYS A 215 10.78 8.64 7.84
N THR A 216 9.64 9.20 8.24
CA THR A 216 9.28 10.59 7.95
C THR A 216 9.38 11.51 9.17
N GLY A 217 9.40 10.93 10.38
CA GLY A 217 9.24 11.67 11.63
C GLY A 217 7.82 12.19 11.86
N TRP A 218 6.85 11.82 11.01
CA TRP A 218 5.47 12.29 11.13
C TRP A 218 4.69 11.40 12.10
N SER A 219 3.69 11.99 12.75
CA SER A 219 2.66 11.25 13.47
C SER A 219 1.46 11.05 12.55
N PHE A 220 0.84 9.87 12.64
CA PHE A 220 -0.31 9.50 11.81
C PHE A 220 -1.50 9.12 12.69
N SER A 221 -2.70 9.42 12.20
CA SER A 221 -3.95 8.97 12.80
C SER A 221 -4.90 8.55 11.69
N VAL A 222 -5.46 7.35 11.81
CA VAL A 222 -6.43 6.79 10.88
C VAL A 222 -7.69 6.46 11.64
N LEU A 223 -8.83 6.87 11.10
CA LEU A 223 -10.16 6.49 11.59
C LEU A 223 -10.86 5.73 10.48
N MET A 224 -11.31 4.52 10.78
CA MET A 224 -11.96 3.65 9.81
C MET A 224 -13.13 2.95 10.46
N GLY A 225 -14.13 2.58 9.67
CA GLY A 225 -15.29 1.89 10.17
C GLY A 225 -16.28 1.53 9.08
N GLY A 226 -17.22 0.67 9.45
CA GLY A 226 -18.25 0.15 8.56
C GLY A 226 -19.13 -0.88 9.28
N PRO A 227 -20.12 -1.45 8.59
CA PRO A 227 -21.00 -2.46 9.16
C PRO A 227 -20.21 -3.68 9.65
N ASP A 228 -20.51 -4.14 10.86
CA ASP A 228 -20.00 -5.43 11.35
C ASP A 228 -20.71 -6.55 10.57
N PRO A 229 -19.97 -7.42 9.86
CA PRO A 229 -20.57 -8.51 9.10
C PRO A 229 -21.20 -9.60 9.99
N ILE A 230 -20.91 -9.63 11.29
CA ILE A 230 -21.50 -10.58 12.26
C ILE A 230 -22.85 -10.07 12.77
N GLU A 231 -23.02 -8.76 12.91
CA GLU A 231 -24.23 -8.17 13.48
C GLU A 231 -25.38 -8.15 12.45
N PRO A 232 -26.53 -8.80 12.72
CA PRO A 232 -27.65 -8.87 11.78
C PRO A 232 -28.21 -7.49 11.39
N GLU A 233 -28.11 -6.53 12.32
CA GLU A 233 -28.59 -5.16 12.13
C GLU A 233 -27.57 -4.28 11.37
N GLY A 234 -26.38 -4.79 11.07
CA GLY A 234 -25.32 -4.06 10.39
C GLY A 234 -24.82 -2.86 11.17
N GLN A 235 -24.78 -2.96 12.51
CA GLN A 235 -24.26 -1.89 13.35
C GLN A 235 -22.83 -1.53 12.92
N CYS A 236 -22.56 -0.24 12.81
CA CYS A 236 -21.26 0.23 12.35
C CYS A 236 -20.25 0.18 13.50
N VAL A 237 -19.10 -0.43 13.25
CA VAL A 237 -17.96 -0.45 14.17
C VAL A 237 -16.95 0.60 13.70
N VAL A 238 -16.36 1.33 14.65
CA VAL A 238 -15.30 2.30 14.41
C VAL A 238 -14.02 1.82 15.06
N VAL A 239 -12.93 1.84 14.30
CA VAL A 239 -11.58 1.54 14.75
C VAL A 239 -10.70 2.77 14.50
N SER A 240 -9.90 3.13 15.50
CA SER A 240 -8.91 4.20 15.40
C SER A 240 -7.50 3.63 15.56
N LEU A 241 -6.58 4.09 14.71
CA LEU A 241 -5.16 3.75 14.76
C LEU A 241 -4.35 5.01 14.91
N HIS A 242 -3.35 4.97 15.80
CA HIS A 242 -2.51 6.11 16.10
C HIS A 242 -1.04 5.68 16.17
N THR A 243 -0.21 6.42 15.46
CA THR A 243 1.24 6.29 15.45
C THR A 243 1.89 7.63 15.74
N GLY A 244 2.91 7.62 16.59
CA GLY A 244 3.59 8.81 17.07
C GLY A 244 3.16 9.16 18.49
N ASN A 245 4.11 9.69 19.25
CA ASN A 245 3.94 10.06 20.65
C ASN A 245 4.18 11.56 20.81
N ASN A 246 3.40 12.19 21.69
CA ASN A 246 3.70 13.55 22.14
C ASN A 246 4.88 13.57 23.13
N SER A 247 5.22 14.75 23.66
CA SER A 247 6.29 14.92 24.65
C SER A 247 6.10 14.12 25.95
N HIS A 248 4.90 13.62 26.21
CA HIS A 248 4.55 12.80 27.38
C HIS A 248 4.46 11.30 27.04
N GLY A 249 4.86 10.88 25.83
CA GLY A 249 4.78 9.49 25.42
C GLY A 249 3.38 9.00 25.05
N LYS A 250 2.36 9.89 25.01
CA LYS A 250 0.97 9.52 24.71
C LYS A 250 0.67 9.61 23.22
N LYS A 251 -0.14 8.68 22.73
CA LYS A 251 -0.71 8.72 21.37
C LYS A 251 -1.81 9.77 21.27
N PHE A 252 -2.21 10.13 20.05
CA PHE A 252 -3.25 11.16 19.82
C PHE A 252 -4.56 10.86 20.56
N GLY A 253 -5.12 9.66 20.39
CA GLY A 253 -6.36 9.25 21.08
C GLY A 253 -6.26 9.30 22.62
N GLU A 254 -5.10 8.96 23.19
CA GLU A 254 -4.86 9.02 24.64
C GLU A 254 -4.62 10.44 25.15
N SER A 255 -4.06 11.31 24.31
CA SER A 255 -3.76 12.70 24.65
C SER A 255 -5.00 13.59 24.62
N TYR A 256 -6.03 13.20 23.85
CA TYR A 256 -7.27 13.95 23.71
C TYR A 256 -8.40 13.24 24.44
N SER A 257 -8.69 13.65 25.67
CA SER A 257 -9.65 12.98 26.57
C SER A 257 -11.08 12.88 26.02
N ALA A 258 -11.44 13.73 25.05
CA ALA A 258 -12.74 13.72 24.40
C ALA A 258 -12.73 12.95 23.07
N PHE A 259 -11.67 12.22 22.74
CA PHE A 259 -11.52 11.54 21.44
C PHE A 259 -12.71 10.63 21.13
N ASP A 260 -13.06 9.75 22.07
CA ASP A 260 -14.18 8.81 21.88
C ASP A 260 -15.53 9.52 21.81
N SER A 261 -15.77 10.48 22.72
CA SER A 261 -17.05 11.17 22.82
C SER A 261 -17.30 12.18 21.70
N THR A 262 -16.25 12.71 21.05
CA THR A 262 -16.39 13.72 19.99
C THR A 262 -15.99 13.18 18.62
N ILE A 263 -14.77 12.68 18.45
CA ILE A 263 -14.23 12.31 17.13
C ILE A 263 -14.82 10.97 16.68
N VAL A 264 -14.71 9.93 17.52
CA VAL A 264 -15.26 8.60 17.21
C VAL A 264 -16.78 8.69 17.04
N GLN A 265 -17.47 9.39 17.93
CA GLN A 265 -18.92 9.58 17.82
C GLN A 265 -19.34 10.35 16.55
N ALA A 266 -18.63 11.41 16.18
CA ALA A 266 -18.94 12.15 14.95
C ALA A 266 -18.77 11.27 13.71
N TYR A 267 -17.72 10.42 13.69
CA TYR A 267 -17.50 9.49 12.60
C TYR A 267 -18.53 8.35 12.59
N ALA A 268 -18.91 7.82 13.75
CA ALA A 268 -19.98 6.83 13.87
C ALA A 268 -21.30 7.37 13.29
N LYS A 269 -21.69 8.61 13.63
CA LYS A 269 -22.87 9.28 13.05
C LYS A 269 -22.79 9.41 11.52
N PHE A 270 -21.59 9.68 10.99
CA PHE A 270 -21.37 9.69 9.56
C PHE A 270 -21.57 8.31 8.93
N LEU A 271 -21.05 7.24 9.56
CA LEU A 271 -21.25 5.86 9.09
C LEU A 271 -22.73 5.46 9.15
N ASP A 272 -23.43 5.79 10.23
CA ASP A 272 -24.87 5.55 10.36
C ASP A 272 -25.62 6.24 9.22
N SER A 273 -25.30 7.50 8.91
CA SER A 273 -25.92 8.21 7.77
C SER A 273 -25.59 7.58 6.41
N LYS A 274 -24.44 6.93 6.27
CA LYS A 274 -23.98 6.32 5.02
C LYS A 274 -24.58 4.94 4.79
N TYR A 275 -24.72 4.14 5.84
CA TYR A 275 -25.09 2.72 5.75
C TYR A 275 -26.54 2.43 6.18
N ARG A 276 -27.19 3.33 6.92
CA ARG A 276 -28.61 3.17 7.26
C ARG A 276 -29.45 3.30 5.99
N LYS A 277 -30.02 2.19 5.55
CA LYS A 277 -31.02 2.19 4.46
C LYS A 277 -32.21 3.04 4.92
N SER A 278 -32.66 3.98 4.09
CA SER A 278 -33.93 4.66 4.34
C SER A 278 -35.03 3.61 4.50
N PRO A 279 -35.89 3.72 5.53
CA PRO A 279 -37.07 2.87 5.59
C PRO A 279 -37.90 3.14 4.34
N LEU A 280 -38.12 2.09 3.55
CA LEU A 280 -39.05 2.06 2.42
C LEU A 280 -40.49 2.21 2.93
#